data_AF-A0AAN1J756-F1
#
_entry.id   AF-A0AAN1J756-F1
#
_cell.length_a   1.000
_cell.length_b   1.000
_cell.length_c   1.000
_cell.angle_alpha   90.00
_cell.angle_beta   90.00
_cell.angle_gamma   90.00
#
_symmetry.space_group_name_H-M   'P 1'
#
loop_
_entity.id
_entity.type
_entity.pdbx_description
1 polymer ?
#
loop_
_entity_poly.entity_id
_entity_poly.type
_entity_poly.pdbx_seq_one_letter_code
_entity_poly.pdbx_strand_id
1 'polypeptide(L)' 'MIKVLAIIRGCKECPKRQYGSGGIYDCSVVQQELDAGEVMPGWCPLPDHPAAAMVAQAARIKELERRLAASDSAEGGVA' A
#
# COMPACT_ATOMS: atom_id res chain seq x y z
N MET A 1 -7.48 -12.23 6.19
CA MET A 1 -8.05 -11.05 5.50
C MET A 1 -7.30 -9.83 6.01
N ILE A 2 -6.47 -9.19 5.18
CA ILE A 2 -5.66 -8.04 5.59
C ILE A 2 -6.56 -6.79 5.57
N LYS A 3 -6.72 -6.13 6.72
CA LYS A 3 -7.43 -4.85 6.83
C LYS A 3 -6.39 -3.73 6.67
N VAL A 4 -6.58 -2.85 5.69
CA VAL A 4 -5.78 -1.62 5.58
C VAL A 4 -6.36 -0.61 6.56
N LEU A 5 -5.57 -0.24 7.57
CA LEU A 5 -6.03 0.62 8.67
C LEU A 5 -5.87 2.12 8.37
N ALA A 6 -4.88 2.49 7.55
CA ALA A 6 -4.64 3.87 7.13
C ALA A 6 -3.68 3.92 5.91
N ILE A 7 -3.68 5.06 5.21
CA ILE A 7 -2.64 5.43 4.23
C ILE A 7 -1.71 6.42 4.92
N ILE A 8 -0.42 6.09 5.02
CA ILE A 8 0.60 6.96 5.62
C ILE A 8 1.21 7.81 4.51
N ARG A 9 1.03 9.13 4.55
CA ARG A 9 1.55 10.04 3.51
C ARG A 9 2.96 10.56 3.79
N GLY A 10 3.41 10.46 5.04
CA GLY A 10 4.72 10.91 5.46
C GLY A 10 5.11 10.32 6.82
N CYS A 11 6.37 10.55 7.22
CA CYS A 11 6.90 9.95 8.45
C CYS A 11 6.20 10.47 9.72
N LYS A 12 5.69 11.71 9.69
CA LYS A 12 4.91 12.31 10.80
C LYS A 12 3.69 11.47 11.22
N GLU A 13 3.02 10.87 10.24
CA GLU A 13 1.78 10.11 10.42
C GLU A 13 2.06 8.62 10.71
N CYS A 14 3.33 8.20 10.60
CA CYS A 14 3.69 6.80 10.74
C CYS A 14 3.60 6.37 12.21
N PRO A 15 2.83 5.31 12.56
CA PRO A 15 2.74 4.82 13.94
C PRO A 15 4.06 4.19 14.44
N LYS A 16 5.05 4.07 13.56
CA LYS A 16 6.40 3.60 13.90
C LYS A 16 7.38 4.75 14.18
N ARG A 17 6.96 6.01 14.02
CA ARG A 17 7.71 7.19 14.45
C ARG A 17 7.67 7.27 15.97
N GLN A 18 8.83 7.32 16.59
CA GLN A 18 8.96 7.53 18.03
C GLN A 18 9.76 8.79 18.30
N TYR A 19 9.47 9.43 19.43
CA TYR A 19 10.23 10.57 19.90
C TYR A 19 11.47 10.05 20.63
N GLY A 20 12.65 10.42 20.11
CA GLY A 20 13.92 10.15 20.75
C GLY A 20 14.23 11.19 21.83
N SER A 21 15.52 11.49 22.04
CA SER A 21 15.95 12.57 22.92
C SER A 21 16.30 13.83 22.14
N GLY A 22 16.06 15.01 22.73
CA GLY A 22 16.58 16.28 22.18
C GLY A 22 15.82 16.83 20.97
N GLY A 23 14.53 16.53 20.81
CA GLY A 23 13.73 17.04 19.68
C GLY A 23 13.79 16.16 18.42
N ILE A 24 14.58 15.09 18.46
CA ILE A 24 14.81 14.20 17.33
C ILE A 24 13.77 13.07 17.34
N TYR A 25 13.29 12.71 16.16
CA TYR A 25 12.40 11.56 15.97
C TYR A 25 13.15 10.45 15.25
N ASP A 26 12.80 9.20 15.54
CA ASP A 26 13.41 8.03 14.92
C ASP A 26 12.35 6.98 14.53
N CYS A 27 12.73 6.07 13.64
CA CYS A 27 11.88 4.97 13.23
C CYS A 27 12.14 3.74 14.10
N SER A 28 11.14 3.32 14.88
CA SER A 28 11.21 2.14 15.77
C SER A 28 11.48 0.81 15.06
N VAL A 29 11.29 0.73 13.74
CA VAL A 29 11.49 -0.51 12.97
C VAL A 29 12.94 -0.69 12.54
N VAL A 30 13.56 0.37 12.00
CA VAL A 30 14.93 0.31 11.48
C VAL A 30 15.96 0.97 12.41
N GLN A 31 15.49 1.62 13.47
CA GLN A 31 16.30 2.34 14.46
C GLN A 31 17.20 3.42 13.82
N GLN A 32 16.62 4.19 12.90
CA GLN A 32 17.29 5.31 12.24
C GLN A 32 16.56 6.63 12.51
N GLU A 33 17.34 7.69 12.61
CA GLU A 33 16.86 9.07 12.74
C GLU A 33 16.03 9.49 11.53
N LEU A 34 14.92 10.18 11.79
CA LEU A 34 14.07 10.76 10.77
C LEU A 34 14.52 12.17 10.44
N ASP A 35 14.48 12.50 9.16
CA ASP A 35 14.74 13.86 8.68
C ASP A 35 13.74 14.86 9.30
N ALA A 36 14.23 16.06 9.63
CA ALA A 36 13.42 17.16 10.14
C ALA A 36 12.30 17.58 9.17
N GLY A 37 12.45 17.32 7.86
CA GLY A 37 11.42 17.55 6.85
C GLY A 37 10.19 16.64 6.98
N GLU A 38 10.23 15.63 7.84
CA GLU A 38 9.14 14.67 8.11
C GLU A 38 8.65 13.91 6.85
N VAL A 39 9.40 13.97 5.75
CA VAL A 39 9.17 13.23 4.51
C VAL A 39 9.52 11.76 4.71
N MET A 40 8.84 10.87 3.99
CA MET A 40 9.18 9.45 4.01
C MET A 40 10.59 9.24 3.42
N PRO A 41 11.55 8.69 4.18
CA PRO A 41 12.90 8.50 3.68
C PRO A 41 12.96 7.32 2.69
N GLY A 42 13.90 7.37 1.74
CA GLY A 42 14.06 6.32 0.71
C GLY A 42 14.46 4.95 1.26
N TRP A 43 14.96 4.87 2.50
CA TRP A 43 15.24 3.62 3.19
C TRP A 43 14.02 3.02 3.90
N CYS A 44 12.87 3.72 3.91
CA CYS A 44 11.69 3.27 4.65
C CYS A 44 11.21 1.90 4.15
N PRO A 45 10.92 0.94 5.05
CA PRO A 45 10.50 -0.40 4.64
C PRO A 45 9.04 -0.47 4.19
N LEU A 46 8.27 0.61 4.31
CA LEU A 46 6.88 0.64 3.85
C LEU A 46 6.85 0.59 2.31
N PRO A 47 6.00 -0.27 1.72
CA PRO A 47 5.87 -0.33 0.28
C PRO A 47 5.28 0.98 -0.25
N ASP A 48 5.79 1.44 -1.39
CA ASP A 48 5.21 2.55 -2.11
C ASP A 48 3.75 2.25 -2.51
N HIS A 49 2.92 3.30 -2.52
CA HIS A 49 1.57 3.21 -3.03
C HIS A 49 1.49 3.68 -4.50
N PRO A 50 0.81 2.94 -5.40
CA PRO A 50 0.18 1.64 -5.15
C PRO A 50 1.21 0.51 -5.05
N ALA A 51 1.06 -0.36 -4.06
CA ALA A 51 1.96 -1.49 -3.90
C ALA A 51 1.86 -2.42 -5.12
N ALA A 52 2.98 -2.99 -5.57
CA ALA A 52 3.02 -3.88 -6.74
C ALA A 52 1.98 -5.03 -6.66
N ALA A 53 1.75 -5.56 -5.45
CA ALA A 53 0.73 -6.56 -5.20
C ALA A 53 -0.70 -6.05 -5.50
N MET A 54 -1.03 -4.80 -5.16
CA MET A 54 -2.32 -4.19 -5.49
C MET A 54 -2.49 -4.03 -6.99
N VAL A 55 -1.45 -3.59 -7.70
CA VAL A 55 -1.46 -3.45 -9.16
C VAL A 55 -1.67 -4.82 -9.83
N ALA A 56 -0.94 -5.85 -9.40
CA ALA A 56 -1.10 -7.20 -9.91
C ALA A 56 -2.50 -7.79 -9.60
N GLN A 57 -3.03 -7.51 -8.42
CA GLN A 57 -4.38 -7.93 -8.04
C GLN A 57 -5.45 -7.25 -8.89
N ALA A 58 -5.34 -5.94 -9.13
CA ALA A 58 -6.26 -5.21 -10.00
C ALA A 58 -6.24 -5.76 -11.44
N ALA A 59 -5.06 -6.10 -11.97
CA ALA A 59 -4.94 -6.74 -13.28
C ALA A 59 -5.63 -8.11 -13.33
N ARG A 60 -5.49 -8.94 -12.28
CA ARG A 60 -6.16 -10.25 -12.19
C ARG A 60 -7.69 -10.12 -12.11
N ILE A 61 -8.18 -9.16 -11.33
CA ILE A 61 -9.63 -8.90 -11.21
C ILE A 61 -10.18 -8.50 -12.58
N LYS A 62 -9.51 -7.57 -13.27
CA LYS A 62 -9.92 -7.13 -14.61
C LYS A 62 -9.96 -8.27 -15.63
N GLU A 63 -9.02 -9.20 -15.55
CA GLU A 63 -9.02 -10.39 -16.42
C GLU A 63 -10.16 -11.35 -16.12
N LEU A 64 -10.44 -11.60 -14.82
CA LEU A 64 -11.58 -12.41 -14.41
C LEU A 64 -12.91 -11.80 -14.86
N GLU A 65 -13.07 -10.48 -14.73
CA GLU A 65 -14.26 -9.76 -15.20
C GLU A 65 -14.48 -9.92 -16.70
N ARG A 66 -13.42 -9.85 -17.52
CA ARG A 66 -13.53 -10.11 -18.97
C ARG A 66 -13.99 -11.54 -19.26
N ARG A 67 -13.43 -12.52 -18.55
CA ARG A 67 -13.78 -13.93 -18.73
C ARG A 67 -15.24 -14.20 -18.36
N LEU A 68 -15.71 -13.64 -17.25
CA LEU A 68 -17.10 -13.74 -16.84
C LEU A 68 -18.03 -13.10 -17.87
N ALA A 69 -17.72 -11.89 -18.35
CA ALA A 69 -18.52 -11.23 -19.38
C ALA A 69 -18.57 -12.02 -20.70
N ALA A 70 -17.47 -12.69 -21.08
CA ALA A 70 -17.43 -13.55 -22.26
C ALA A 70 -18.26 -14.84 -22.08
N SER A 71 -18.27 -15.42 -20.87
CA SER A 71 -19.09 -16.59 -20.53
C SER A 71 -20.58 -16.26 -20.52
N ASP A 72 -20.99 -15.13 -19.94
CA ASP A 72 -22.39 -14.69 -19.93
C ASP A 72 -22.93 -14.43 -21.35
N SER A 73 -22.07 -13.97 -22.27
CA SER A 73 -22.43 -13.75 -23.67
C SER A 73 -22.59 -15.05 -24.48
N ALA A 74 -22.00 -16.16 -24.03
CA ALA A 74 -22.05 -17.44 -24.70
C ALA A 74 -23.30 -18.28 -24.34
N GLU A 75 -23.87 -18.07 -23.15
CA GLU A 75 -25.04 -18.81 -22.66
C GLU A 75 -26.39 -18.16 -23.03
N GLY A 76 -26.40 -16.90 -23.48
CA GLY A 76 -27.61 -16.19 -23.95
C GLY A 76 -28.09 -16.57 -25.36
N GLY A 77 -27.45 -17.55 -26.02
CA GLY A 77 -27.72 -17.98 -27.40
C GLY A 77 -28.46 -19.31 -27.53
N VAL A 78 -29.30 -19.68 -26.56
CA VAL A 78 -30.21 -20.85 -26.67
C VAL A 78 -31.65 -20.41 -26.40
N ALA A 79 -32.30 -19.85 -27.43
CA ALA A 79 -33.73 -19.95 -27.72
C ALA A 79 -34.03 -19.32 -29.08
#